data_AF-A0A836XDG2-F1
#
_entry.id   AF-A0A836XDG2-F1
#
_cell.length_a   1.000
_cell.length_b   1.000
_cell.length_c   1.000
_cell.angle_alpha   90.00
_cell.angle_beta   90.00
_cell.angle_gamma   90.00
#
_symmetry.space_group_name_H-M   'P 1'
#
loop_
_entity.id
_entity.type
_entity.pdbx_description
1 polymer ?
#
loop_
_entity_poly.entity_id
_entity_poly.type
_entity_poly.pdbx_seq_one_letter_code
_entity_poly.pdbx_strand_id
1 'polypeptide(L)'
;GLRPDHVEPAEPRQDAERRDFTINGMFFDAEGDGLIDYVDGRRDLATGVVRAIGDPAARFAEDGLRTLRAIRFAARLGFRIDELTWTALLAAAPTIDRISGERIRDELTR
;
A
#
# COMPACT_ATOMS: atom_id res chain seq x y z
N GLY A 1 5.91 10.64 10.18
CA GLY A 1 5.50 10.63 8.77
C GLY A 1 5.43 12.06 8.30
N LEU A 2 5.69 12.31 7.02
CA LEU A 2 5.29 13.58 6.42
C LEU A 2 3.78 13.70 6.69
N ARG A 3 3.41 14.62 7.59
CA ARG A 3 2.01 15.03 7.67
C ARG A 3 1.76 15.72 6.32
N PRO A 4 0.70 15.35 5.60
CA PRO A 4 0.37 16.09 4.39
C PRO A 4 0.19 17.56 4.78
N ASP A 5 0.85 18.46 4.08
CA ASP A 5 0.72 19.90 4.31
C ASP A 5 -0.72 20.37 4.06
N HIS A 6 -1.48 19.59 3.29
CA HIS A 6 -2.88 19.85 2.95
C HIS A 6 -3.68 18.55 2.80
N VAL A 7 -4.92 18.52 3.28
CA VAL A 7 -5.86 17.42 3.09
C VAL A 7 -7.06 17.96 2.33
N GLU A 8 -7.31 17.41 1.14
CA GLU A 8 -8.46 17.76 0.30
C GLU A 8 -9.49 16.63 0.30
N PRO A 9 -10.81 16.95 0.30
CA PRO A 9 -11.84 15.99 -0.04
C PRO A 9 -11.59 15.42 -1.45
N ALA A 10 -11.86 14.13 -1.64
CA ALA A 10 -11.70 13.48 -2.92
C ALA A 10 -12.79 12.44 -3.15
N GLU A 11 -13.06 12.16 -4.41
CA GLU A 11 -13.96 11.07 -4.80
C GLU A 11 -13.36 9.70 -4.38
N PRO A 12 -14.18 8.67 -4.13
CA PRO A 12 -13.71 7.36 -3.68
C PRO A 12 -12.61 6.76 -4.56
N ARG A 13 -12.73 6.93 -5.89
CA ARG A 13 -11.72 6.48 -6.85
C ARG A 13 -10.36 7.17 -6.65
N GLN A 14 -10.37 8.49 -6.45
CA GLN A 14 -9.15 9.26 -6.23
C GLN A 14 -8.50 8.92 -4.89
N ASP A 15 -9.31 8.58 -3.88
CA ASP A 15 -8.78 8.05 -2.61
C ASP A 15 -8.14 6.67 -2.79
N ALA A 16 -8.80 5.77 -3.54
CA ALA A 16 -8.26 4.46 -3.89
C ALA A 16 -6.86 4.56 -4.49
N GLU A 17 -6.68 5.46 -5.45
CA GLU A 17 -5.43 5.66 -6.20
C GLU A 17 -4.25 6.17 -5.33
N ARG A 18 -4.53 6.71 -4.14
CA ARG A 18 -3.51 7.21 -3.19
C ARG A 18 -3.12 6.19 -2.13
N ARG A 19 -3.82 5.06 -2.04
CA ARG A 19 -3.53 4.00 -1.07
C ARG A 19 -2.29 3.20 -1.46
N ASP A 20 -1.79 2.41 -0.52
CA ASP A 20 -0.53 1.70 -0.66
C ASP A 20 -0.63 0.48 -1.58
N PHE A 21 -1.61 -0.40 -1.34
CA PHE A 21 -1.77 -1.67 -2.06
C PHE A 21 -3.20 -1.89 -2.54
N THR A 22 -3.34 -2.59 -3.68
CA THR A 22 -4.63 -2.87 -4.33
C THR A 22 -5.62 -3.53 -3.37
N ILE A 23 -5.16 -4.51 -2.59
CA ILE A 23 -5.93 -5.21 -1.55
C ILE A 23 -6.46 -4.30 -0.43
N ASN A 24 -5.87 -3.12 -0.25
CA ASN A 24 -6.30 -2.11 0.73
C ASN A 24 -7.06 -0.94 0.07
N GLY A 25 -7.14 -0.92 -1.26
CA GLY A 25 -7.74 0.14 -2.08
C GLY A 25 -9.22 -0.06 -2.42
N MET A 26 -9.88 -1.02 -1.77
CA MET A 26 -11.30 -1.32 -1.97
C MET A 26 -12.18 -0.57 -0.95
N PHE A 27 -13.42 -0.30 -1.33
CA PHE A 27 -14.42 0.41 -0.52
C PHE A 27 -15.65 -0.47 -0.37
N PHE A 28 -16.39 -0.28 0.72
CA PHE A 28 -17.66 -0.96 0.94
C PHE A 28 -18.76 0.09 1.04
N ASP A 29 -19.75 -0.01 0.15
CA ASP A 29 -20.98 0.76 0.25
C ASP A 29 -21.95 0.01 1.16
N ALA A 30 -22.27 0.63 2.30
CA ALA A 30 -23.16 0.05 3.31
C ALA A 30 -24.65 0.22 2.97
N GLU A 31 -24.98 1.13 2.04
CA GLU A 31 -26.36 1.47 1.66
C GLU A 31 -26.71 0.96 0.25
N GLY A 32 -25.71 0.69 -0.59
CA GLY A 32 -25.86 0.13 -1.94
C GLY A 32 -25.35 -1.32 -2.13
N ASP A 33 -24.86 -1.63 -3.34
CA ASP A 33 -24.57 -3.01 -3.82
C ASP A 33 -23.20 -3.59 -3.39
N GLY A 34 -22.68 -3.17 -2.23
CA GLY A 34 -21.55 -3.82 -1.56
C GLY A 34 -20.15 -3.35 -1.99
N LEU A 35 -19.25 -4.29 -2.32
CA LEU A 35 -17.82 -4.04 -2.47
C LEU A 35 -17.49 -3.31 -3.78
N ILE A 36 -16.95 -2.10 -3.67
CA ILE A 36 -16.46 -1.25 -4.75
C ILE A 36 -14.94 -1.42 -4.89
N ASP A 37 -14.47 -1.71 -6.10
CA ASP A 37 -13.06 -1.93 -6.40
C ASP A 37 -12.64 -1.15 -7.66
N TYR A 38 -11.79 -0.14 -7.46
CA TYR A 38 -11.26 0.70 -8.54
C TYR A 38 -9.86 0.30 -8.99
N VAL A 39 -9.22 -0.65 -8.29
CA VAL A 39 -7.77 -0.90 -8.37
C VAL A 39 -7.44 -2.39 -8.51
N ASP A 40 -8.42 -3.20 -8.92
CA ASP A 40 -8.31 -4.66 -9.04
C ASP A 40 -7.89 -5.38 -7.73
N GLY A 41 -8.22 -4.79 -6.57
CA GLY A 41 -7.92 -5.34 -5.26
C GLY A 41 -8.56 -6.70 -5.00
N ARG A 42 -9.75 -6.96 -5.56
CA ARG A 42 -10.45 -8.25 -5.42
C ARG A 42 -9.67 -9.38 -6.08
N ARG A 43 -9.10 -9.13 -7.25
CA ARG A 43 -8.30 -10.11 -7.99
C ARG A 43 -7.01 -10.43 -7.24
N ASP A 44 -6.33 -9.39 -6.75
CA ASP A 44 -5.08 -9.58 -6.01
C ASP A 44 -5.33 -10.26 -4.66
N LEU A 45 -6.44 -9.95 -3.99
CA LEU A 45 -6.86 -10.64 -2.78
C LEU A 45 -7.14 -12.13 -3.05
N ALA A 46 -7.88 -12.45 -4.11
CA ALA A 46 -8.21 -13.83 -4.48
C ALA A 46 -6.99 -14.65 -4.90
N THR A 47 -5.95 -14.01 -5.46
CA THR A 47 -4.73 -14.65 -5.94
C THR A 47 -3.56 -14.57 -4.97
N GLY A 48 -3.76 -13.98 -3.79
CA GLY A 48 -2.76 -13.85 -2.74
C GLY A 48 -1.58 -12.97 -3.14
N VAL A 49 -1.85 -11.79 -3.72
CA VAL A 49 -0.84 -10.86 -4.22
C VAL A 49 -0.89 -9.52 -3.48
N VAL A 50 0.27 -9.05 -3.03
CA VAL A 50 0.48 -7.67 -2.58
C VAL A 50 1.04 -6.87 -3.76
N ARG A 51 0.22 -5.99 -4.34
CA ARG A 51 0.59 -5.10 -5.45
C ARG A 51 0.39 -3.64 -5.05
N ALA A 52 1.38 -2.79 -5.32
CA ALA A 52 1.24 -1.36 -5.09
C ALA A 52 0.27 -0.71 -6.08
N ILE A 53 -0.49 0.30 -5.64
CA ILE A 53 -1.40 1.05 -6.52
C ILE A 53 -0.61 2.12 -7.27
N GLY A 54 -0.75 2.15 -8.60
CA GLY A 54 -0.01 3.06 -9.47
C GLY A 54 1.44 2.62 -9.70
N ASP A 55 2.36 3.57 -9.79
CA ASP A 55 3.80 3.29 -9.95
C ASP A 55 4.47 2.98 -8.59
N PRO A 56 4.93 1.73 -8.34
CA PRO A 56 5.54 1.35 -7.08
C PRO A 56 6.79 2.17 -6.74
N ALA A 57 7.59 2.57 -7.75
CA ALA A 57 8.82 3.34 -7.51
C ALA A 57 8.50 4.72 -6.96
N ALA A 58 7.54 5.43 -7.57
CA ALA A 58 7.05 6.70 -7.06
C ALA A 58 6.44 6.56 -5.65
N ARG A 59 5.61 5.54 -5.43
CA ARG A 59 4.96 5.29 -4.13
C ARG A 59 5.97 5.06 -2.99
N PHE A 60 7.05 4.32 -3.24
CA PHE A 60 8.09 4.09 -2.23
C PHE A 60 9.03 5.28 -2.04
N ALA A 61 9.23 6.10 -3.08
CA ALA A 61 9.97 7.35 -2.95
C ALA A 61 9.21 8.37 -2.08
N GLU A 62 7.87 8.41 -2.16
CA GLU A 62 7.02 9.28 -1.32
C GLU A 62 7.09 8.90 0.18
N ASP A 63 6.99 7.61 0.52
CA ASP A 63 7.11 7.11 1.89
C ASP A 63 7.74 5.72 1.90
N GLY A 64 9.03 5.66 2.24
CA GLY A 64 9.78 4.40 2.31
C GLY A 64 9.16 3.38 3.29
N LEU A 65 8.33 3.80 4.25
CA LEU A 65 7.65 2.89 5.18
C LEU A 65 6.71 1.91 4.44
N ARG A 66 6.23 2.28 3.25
CA ARG A 66 5.43 1.39 2.39
C ARG A 66 6.17 0.13 1.98
N THR A 67 7.51 0.14 1.92
CA THR A 67 8.29 -1.09 1.65
C THR A 67 8.15 -2.11 2.78
N LEU A 68 8.30 -1.68 4.04
CA LEU A 68 8.11 -2.53 5.21
C LEU A 68 6.66 -3.01 5.34
N ARG A 69 5.68 -2.15 5.02
CA ARG A 69 4.26 -2.54 4.95
C ARG A 69 4.03 -3.68 3.96
N ALA A 70 4.63 -3.62 2.77
CA ALA A 70 4.50 -4.67 1.76
C ALA A 70 4.98 -6.02 2.30
N ILE A 71 6.18 -6.05 2.91
CA ILE A 71 6.77 -7.25 3.51
C ILE A 71 5.88 -7.78 4.62
N ARG A 72 5.37 -6.91 5.51
CA ARG A 72 4.49 -7.33 6.60
C ARG A 72 3.20 -7.95 6.07
N PHE A 73 2.54 -7.32 5.10
CA PHE A 73 1.32 -7.89 4.52
C PHE A 73 1.58 -9.24 3.85
N ALA A 74 2.66 -9.35 3.07
CA ALA A 74 3.07 -10.61 2.46
C ALA A 74 3.29 -11.72 3.52
N ALA A 75 4.06 -11.42 4.56
CA ALA A 75 4.36 -12.37 5.63
C ALA A 75 3.12 -12.76 6.45
N ARG A 76 2.27 -11.79 6.81
CA ARG A 76 1.11 -12.00 7.67
C ARG A 76 -0.04 -12.72 6.96
N LEU A 77 -0.26 -12.41 5.68
CA LEU A 77 -1.34 -12.98 4.89
C LEU A 77 -0.90 -14.25 4.13
N GLY A 78 0.40 -14.57 4.10
CA GLY A 78 0.95 -15.64 3.27
C GLY A 78 0.89 -15.32 1.78
N PHE A 79 0.93 -14.03 1.43
CA PHE A 79 0.81 -13.55 0.05
C PHE A 79 2.19 -13.37 -0.58
N ARG A 80 2.27 -13.45 -1.90
CA ARG A 80 3.45 -13.05 -2.66
C ARG A 80 3.39 -11.57 -3.01
N ILE A 81 4.54 -10.94 -3.20
CA ILE A 81 4.62 -9.56 -3.69
C ILE A 81 4.67 -9.59 -5.22
N ASP A 82 3.92 -8.71 -5.87
CA ASP A 82 3.96 -8.51 -7.32
C ASP A 82 5.36 -8.15 -7.83
N GLU A 83 5.77 -8.60 -9.02
CA GLU A 83 7.16 -8.49 -9.50
C GLU A 83 7.65 -7.04 -9.64
N LEU A 84 6.81 -6.14 -10.14
CA LEU A 84 7.16 -4.72 -10.27
C LEU A 84 7.25 -4.07 -8.89
N THR A 85 6.31 -4.43 -8.00
CA THR A 85 6.31 -3.99 -6.61
C THR A 85 7.56 -4.47 -5.87
N TRP A 86 7.97 -5.72 -6.08
CA TRP A 86 9.17 -6.31 -5.48
C TRP A 86 10.46 -5.64 -5.98
N THR A 87 10.56 -5.42 -7.29
CA THR A 87 11.72 -4.76 -7.89
C THR A 87 11.90 -3.34 -7.36
N ALA A 88 10.81 -2.56 -7.32
CA ALA A 88 10.83 -1.21 -6.77
C ALA A 88 11.14 -1.21 -5.26
N LEU A 89 10.63 -2.20 -4.52
CA LEU A 89 10.91 -2.36 -3.10
C LEU A 89 12.40 -2.57 -2.84
N LEU A 90 13.04 -3.46 -3.59
CA LEU A 90 14.48 -3.72 -3.46
C LEU A 90 15.30 -2.46 -3.78
N ALA A 91 14.92 -1.71 -4.82
CA ALA A 91 15.56 -0.44 -5.15
C ALA A 91 15.37 0.63 -4.06
N ALA A 92 14.21 0.64 -3.39
CA ALA A 92 13.89 1.58 -2.32
C ALA A 92 14.40 1.14 -0.93
N ALA A 93 14.86 -0.09 -0.76
CA ALA A 93 15.31 -0.62 0.54
C ALA A 93 16.34 0.26 1.27
N PRO A 94 17.33 0.89 0.60
CA PRO A 94 18.27 1.81 1.28
C PRO A 94 17.61 3.06 1.89
N THR A 95 16.40 3.42 1.47
CA THR A 95 15.67 4.57 2.04
C THR A 95 15.14 4.31 3.45
N ILE A 96 15.08 3.04 3.87
CA ILE A 96 14.61 2.64 5.20
C ILE A 96 15.46 3.27 6.31
N ASP A 97 16.76 3.48 6.08
CA ASP A 97 17.68 4.12 7.02
C ASP A 97 17.29 5.57 7.35
N ARG A 98 16.45 6.20 6.53
CA ARG A 98 15.94 7.57 6.73
C ARG A 98 14.63 7.61 7.53
N ILE A 99 14.04 6.45 7.82
CA ILE A 99 12.79 6.33 8.56
C ILE A 99 13.13 6.28 10.05
N SER A 100 12.39 7.03 10.87
CA SER A 100 12.59 6.99 12.32
C SER A 100 12.34 5.58 12.87
N GLY A 101 13.19 5.14 13.81
CA GLY A 101 13.08 3.81 14.42
C GLY A 101 11.73 3.55 15.11
N GLU A 102 11.08 4.59 15.63
CA GLU A 102 9.70 4.51 16.13
C GLU A 102 8.73 4.02 15.05
N ARG A 103 8.76 4.60 13.84
CA ARG A 103 7.87 4.19 12.76
C ARG A 103 8.17 2.78 12.27
N ILE A 104 9.45 2.40 12.20
CA ILE A 104 9.85 1.03 11.83
C ILE A 104 9.29 0.04 12.85
N ARG A 105 9.50 0.29 14.14
CA ARG A 105 8.98 -0.56 15.22
C ARG A 105 7.46 -0.65 15.14
N ASP A 106 6.76 0.47 15.08
CA ASP A 106 5.30 0.52 15.05
C ASP A 106 4.71 -0.19 13.82
N GLU A 107 5.44 -0.27 12.71
CA GLU A 107 5.05 -1.06 11.56
C GLU A 107 5.27 -2.56 11.81
N LEU A 108 6.41 -2.97 12.37
CA LEU A 108 6.77 -4.37 12.60
C LEU A 108 6.00 -5.02 13.76
N THR A 109 5.47 -4.24 14.70
CA THR A 109 4.74 -4.77 15.87
C THR A 109 3.22 -4.94 15.66
N ARG A 110 2.72 -4.79 14.43
CA ARG A 110 1.28 -4.91 14.09
C ARG A 110 0.83 -6.33 13.74
#